data_AF-A0A3M2DEP4-F1
#
_entry.id   AF-A0A3M2DEP4-F1
#
_cell.length_a   1.000
_cell.length_b   1.000
_cell.length_c   1.000
_cell.angle_alpha   90.00
_cell.angle_beta   90.00
_cell.angle_gamma   90.00
#
_symmetry.space_group_name_H-M   'P 1'
#
loop_
_entity.id
_entity.type
_entity.pdbx_description
1 polymer ?
#
loop_
_entity_poly.entity_id
_entity_poly.type
_entity_poly.pdbx_seq_one_letter_code
_entity_poly.pdbx_strand_id
1 'polypeptide(L)'
;MRIDAELRTDAQTAGWFVARQPAVVRFLERRCGPTDAFAVALDAAVRICAAFERAAGVPPPPVPFRLLDRADDALAIEALGPGAARGLAARHPELCAWIARWVADPPLPLTAAEAGRVGACLTAVVYALDEITTGRPVP
;
A
#
# COMPACT_ATOMS: atom_id res chain seq x y z
N MET A 1 -13.96 -0.41 -3.16
CA MET A 1 -13.48 -1.48 -2.26
C MET A 1 -13.67 -1.01 -0.84
N ARG A 2 -14.45 -1.71 -0.01
CA ARG A 2 -14.68 -1.35 1.40
C ARG A 2 -13.71 -2.17 2.26
N ILE A 3 -12.81 -1.51 2.98
CA ILE A 3 -11.93 -2.17 3.94
C ILE A 3 -12.62 -2.12 5.30
N ASP A 4 -13.24 -3.23 5.71
CA ASP A 4 -13.79 -3.36 7.07
C ASP A 4 -12.66 -3.45 8.12
N ALA A 5 -12.93 -2.91 9.31
CA ALA A 5 -11.95 -2.64 10.37
C ALA A 5 -11.44 -3.89 11.11
N GLU A 6 -12.04 -5.06 10.91
CA GLU A 6 -11.67 -6.31 11.58
C GLU A 6 -10.89 -7.24 10.65
N LEU A 7 -9.60 -7.01 10.49
CA LEU A 7 -8.71 -7.89 9.74
C LEU A 7 -7.54 -8.31 10.64
N ARG A 8 -7.74 -9.27 11.54
CA ARG A 8 -6.60 -9.88 12.24
C ARG A 8 -5.81 -10.71 11.24
N THR A 9 -4.59 -10.28 10.93
CA THR A 9 -3.64 -11.06 10.13
C THR A 9 -3.10 -12.19 11.00
N ASP A 10 -3.29 -13.45 10.60
CA ASP A 10 -2.57 -14.58 11.21
C ASP A 10 -1.21 -14.82 10.51
N ALA A 11 -0.31 -15.55 11.18
CA ALA A 11 1.04 -15.79 10.68
C ALA A 11 1.05 -16.54 9.33
N GLN A 12 0.03 -17.36 9.07
CA GLN A 12 -0.11 -18.11 7.82
C GLN A 12 -0.43 -17.17 6.64
N THR A 13 -1.28 -16.17 6.87
CA THR A 13 -1.63 -15.13 5.89
C THR A 13 -0.40 -14.29 5.52
N ALA A 14 0.44 -13.95 6.51
CA ALA A 14 1.67 -13.20 6.27
C ALA A 14 2.69 -14.00 5.44
N GLY A 15 2.93 -15.27 5.79
CA GLY A 15 3.85 -16.14 5.02
C GLY A 15 3.38 -16.36 3.57
N TRP A 16 2.07 -16.54 3.37
CA TRP A 16 1.47 -16.66 2.05
C TRP A 16 1.61 -15.38 1.22
N PHE A 17 1.42 -14.21 1.85
CA PHE A 17 1.63 -12.92 1.19
C PHE A 17 3.07 -12.73 0.72
N VAL A 18 4.06 -13.02 1.56
CA VAL A 18 5.48 -12.85 1.24
C VAL A 18 5.86 -13.68 0.01
N ALA A 19 5.36 -14.91 -0.09
CA ALA A 19 5.61 -15.79 -1.24
C ALA A 19 5.00 -15.23 -2.55
N ARG A 20 3.86 -14.54 -2.47
CA ARG A 20 3.14 -14.03 -3.65
C ARG A 20 3.54 -12.61 -4.05
N GLN A 21 3.98 -11.80 -3.11
CA GLN A 21 4.30 -10.39 -3.30
C GLN A 21 5.74 -10.06 -2.87
N PRO A 22 6.77 -10.78 -3.34
CA PRO A 22 8.15 -10.59 -2.89
C PRO A 22 8.68 -9.18 -3.23
N ALA A 23 8.20 -8.57 -4.32
CA ALA A 23 8.58 -7.21 -4.68
C ALA A 23 8.01 -6.16 -3.71
N VAL A 24 6.78 -6.35 -3.21
CA VAL A 24 6.19 -5.47 -2.20
C VAL A 24 7.01 -5.55 -0.92
N VAL A 25 7.32 -6.76 -0.45
CA VAL A 25 8.16 -6.95 0.75
C VAL A 25 9.51 -6.25 0.60
N ARG A 26 10.23 -6.49 -0.50
CA ARG A 26 11.52 -5.84 -0.77
C ARG A 26 11.42 -4.32 -0.86
N PHE A 27 10.34 -3.80 -1.43
CA PHE A 27 10.09 -2.37 -1.52
C PHE A 27 9.88 -1.77 -0.13
N LEU A 28 9.04 -2.39 0.69
CA LEU A 28 8.81 -1.97 2.07
C LEU A 28 10.08 -2.03 2.92
N GLU A 29 10.86 -3.12 2.84
CA GLU A 29 12.15 -3.25 3.53
C GLU A 29 13.11 -2.12 3.13
N ARG A 30 13.20 -1.82 1.82
CA ARG A 30 14.09 -0.78 1.30
C ARG A 30 13.70 0.62 1.77
N ARG A 31 12.40 0.92 1.88
CA ARG A 31 11.90 2.26 2.21
C ARG A 31 11.74 2.48 3.73
N CYS A 32 11.38 1.45 4.48
CA CYS A 32 11.14 1.55 5.92
C CYS A 32 12.32 1.07 6.78
N GLY A 33 13.25 0.29 6.22
CA GLY A 33 14.34 -0.34 6.96
C GLY A 33 13.84 -1.44 7.93
N PRO A 34 14.74 -2.12 8.65
CA PRO A 34 14.37 -3.16 9.62
C PRO A 34 13.86 -2.53 10.93
N THR A 35 12.75 -1.81 10.87
CA THR A 35 12.15 -1.03 11.97
C THR A 35 10.69 -1.41 12.17
N ASP A 36 10.07 -0.90 13.23
CA ASP A 36 8.62 -1.05 13.46
C ASP A 36 7.80 -0.50 12.28
N ALA A 37 8.29 0.51 11.58
CA ALA A 37 7.65 1.03 10.38
C ALA A 37 7.49 -0.04 9.28
N PHE A 38 8.48 -0.93 9.12
CA PHE A 38 8.37 -2.04 8.19
C PHE A 38 7.32 -3.06 8.63
N ALA A 39 7.29 -3.42 9.92
CA ALA A 39 6.28 -4.34 10.44
C ALA A 39 4.87 -3.77 10.26
N VAL A 40 4.67 -2.48 10.55
CA VAL A 40 3.40 -1.78 10.36
C VAL A 40 3.01 -1.70 8.88
N ALA A 41 3.95 -1.39 7.99
CA ALA A 41 3.69 -1.35 6.55
C ALA A 41 3.37 -2.73 5.98
N LEU A 42 4.08 -3.76 6.43
CA LEU A 42 3.86 -5.14 6.00
C LEU A 42 2.46 -5.62 6.41
N ASP A 43 2.04 -5.39 7.66
CA ASP A 43 0.69 -5.76 8.11
C ASP A 43 -0.39 -5.04 7.27
N ALA A 44 -0.23 -3.74 7.03
CA ALA A 44 -1.16 -2.99 6.20
C ALA A 44 -1.19 -3.48 4.74
N ALA A 45 -0.04 -3.79 4.14
CA ALA A 45 0.03 -4.32 2.77
C ALA A 45 -0.67 -5.69 2.66
N VAL A 46 -0.51 -6.56 3.66
CA VAL A 46 -1.24 -7.83 3.73
C VAL A 46 -2.75 -7.58 3.76
N ARG A 47 -3.23 -6.65 4.60
CA ARG A 47 -4.66 -6.30 4.70
C ARG A 47 -5.22 -5.69 3.41
N ILE A 48 -4.45 -4.83 2.74
CA ILE A 48 -4.82 -4.25 1.43
C ILE A 48 -4.99 -5.37 0.41
N CYS A 49 -4.04 -6.30 0.32
CA CYS A 49 -4.12 -7.42 -0.63
C CYS A 49 -5.26 -8.38 -0.30
N ALA A 50 -5.52 -8.66 0.97
CA ALA A 50 -6.68 -9.45 1.39
C ALA A 50 -8.01 -8.75 1.09
N ALA A 51 -8.08 -7.43 1.22
CA ALA A 51 -9.26 -6.65 0.83
C ALA A 51 -9.46 -6.64 -0.69
N PHE A 52 -8.37 -6.53 -1.45
CA PHE A 52 -8.39 -6.67 -2.90
C PHE A 52 -8.94 -8.03 -3.31
N GLU A 53 -8.41 -9.11 -2.75
CA GLU A 53 -8.81 -10.48 -3.08
C GLU A 53 -10.30 -10.73 -2.79
N ARG A 54 -10.78 -10.27 -1.63
CA ARG A 54 -12.22 -10.34 -1.29
C ARG A 54 -13.10 -9.56 -2.25
N ALA A 55 -12.65 -8.39 -2.71
CA ALA A 55 -13.44 -7.55 -3.61
C ALA A 55 -13.43 -8.05 -5.06
N ALA A 56 -12.29 -8.57 -5.53
CA ALA A 56 -12.11 -9.04 -6.90
C ALA A 56 -12.49 -10.52 -7.09
N GLY A 57 -12.62 -11.30 -6.00
CA GLY A 57 -12.83 -12.74 -6.04
C GLY A 57 -11.62 -13.55 -6.52
N VAL A 58 -10.48 -12.88 -6.73
CA VAL A 58 -9.23 -13.48 -7.20
C VAL A 58 -8.03 -12.88 -6.44
N PRO A 59 -6.96 -13.65 -6.19
CA PRO A 59 -5.77 -13.12 -5.53
C PRO A 59 -5.15 -11.96 -6.32
N PRO A 60 -4.55 -10.96 -5.66
CA PRO A 60 -3.85 -9.88 -6.35
C PRO A 60 -2.71 -10.45 -7.21
N PRO A 61 -2.53 -9.94 -8.45
CA PRO A 61 -1.41 -10.31 -9.29
C PRO A 61 -0.08 -9.85 -8.66
N PRO A 62 1.04 -10.53 -8.90
CA PRO A 62 2.34 -10.11 -8.42
C PRO A 62 2.70 -8.71 -8.94
N VAL A 63 3.02 -7.79 -8.03
CA VAL A 63 3.38 -6.42 -8.40
C VAL A 63 4.86 -6.36 -8.82
N PRO A 64 5.22 -5.80 -9.98
CA PRO A 64 6.63 -5.59 -10.34
C PRO A 64 7.28 -4.50 -9.48
N PHE A 65 8.53 -4.72 -9.05
CA PHE A 65 9.27 -3.74 -8.23
C PHE A 65 9.40 -2.38 -8.92
N ARG A 66 9.66 -2.35 -10.24
CA ARG A 66 9.75 -1.10 -11.02
C ARG A 66 8.45 -0.29 -11.01
N LEU A 67 7.30 -0.96 -10.90
CA LEU A 67 6.02 -0.28 -10.82
C LEU A 67 5.83 0.38 -9.45
N LEU A 68 6.29 -0.26 -8.38
CA LEU A 68 6.27 0.31 -7.02
C LEU A 68 7.18 1.54 -6.93
N ASP A 69 8.41 1.47 -7.46
CA ASP A 69 9.31 2.62 -7.47
C ASP A 69 8.71 3.79 -8.26
N ARG A 70 8.14 3.53 -9.46
CA ARG A 70 7.47 4.59 -10.23
C ARG A 70 6.25 5.17 -9.49
N ALA A 71 5.46 4.32 -8.83
CA ALA A 71 4.32 4.77 -8.05
C ALA A 71 4.75 5.67 -6.89
N ASP A 72 5.83 5.34 -6.19
CA ASP A 72 6.41 6.16 -5.12
C ASP A 72 6.89 7.52 -5.65
N ASP A 73 7.60 7.53 -6.78
CA ASP A 73 8.05 8.77 -7.43
C ASP A 73 6.86 9.65 -7.87
N ALA A 74 5.79 9.06 -8.39
CA ALA A 74 4.59 9.77 -8.82
C ALA A 74 3.86 10.44 -7.65
N LEU A 75 3.87 9.86 -6.44
CA LEU A 75 3.27 10.49 -5.26
C LEU A 75 3.96 11.80 -4.89
N ALA A 76 5.29 11.85 -5.01
CA ALA A 76 6.04 13.08 -4.77
C ALA A 76 5.67 14.17 -5.79
N ILE A 77 5.37 13.79 -7.03
CA ILE A 77 4.96 14.70 -8.11
C ILE A 77 3.50 15.15 -7.91
N GLU A 78 2.59 14.24 -7.56
CA GLU A 78 1.17 14.54 -7.31
C GLU A 78 0.97 15.55 -6.17
N ALA A 79 1.78 15.45 -5.12
CA ALA A 79 1.75 16.40 -4.00
C ALA A 79 2.12 17.85 -4.41
N LEU A 80 2.75 18.03 -5.58
CA LEU A 80 3.32 19.30 -6.04
C LEU A 80 2.56 19.92 -7.23
N GLY A 81 1.47 19.33 -7.73
CA GLY A 81 0.85 19.80 -8.98
C GLY A 81 -0.60 19.34 -9.27
N PRO A 82 -1.10 19.58 -10.51
CA PRO A 82 -2.48 19.29 -10.91
C PRO A 82 -2.83 17.80 -11.04
N GLY A 83 -1.88 16.90 -10.74
CA GLY A 83 -2.07 15.43 -10.74
C GLY A 83 -3.12 14.95 -9.75
N ALA A 84 -3.39 15.71 -8.69
CA ALA A 84 -4.37 15.38 -7.65
C ALA A 84 -5.77 15.02 -8.17
N ALA A 85 -6.23 15.62 -9.27
CA ALA A 85 -7.56 15.36 -9.85
C ALA A 85 -7.67 14.00 -10.59
N ARG A 86 -6.54 13.40 -10.96
CA ARG A 86 -6.46 12.08 -11.64
C ARG A 86 -5.69 11.04 -10.83
N GLY A 87 -5.15 11.48 -9.69
CA GLY A 87 -4.33 10.70 -8.79
C GLY A 87 -5.11 9.67 -8.02
N LEU A 88 -4.40 8.91 -7.20
CA LEU A 88 -4.99 7.78 -6.49
C LEU A 88 -6.15 8.18 -5.57
N ALA A 89 -6.04 9.33 -4.91
CA ALA A 89 -7.07 9.86 -4.02
C ALA A 89 -8.42 10.11 -4.73
N ALA A 90 -8.38 10.52 -6.00
CA ALA A 90 -9.60 10.69 -6.80
C ALA A 90 -10.21 9.35 -7.23
N ARG A 91 -9.38 8.33 -7.45
CA ARG A 91 -9.82 6.99 -7.89
C ARG A 91 -10.33 6.14 -6.72
N HIS A 92 -9.66 6.23 -5.57
CA HIS A 92 -9.88 5.39 -4.39
C HIS A 92 -9.90 6.20 -3.08
N PRO A 93 -10.84 7.15 -2.93
CA PRO A 93 -10.87 8.05 -1.77
C PRO A 93 -10.99 7.31 -0.44
N GLU A 94 -11.79 6.24 -0.39
CA GLU A 94 -11.96 5.41 0.81
C GLU A 94 -10.69 4.69 1.24
N LEU A 95 -9.87 4.27 0.26
CA LEU A 95 -8.63 3.57 0.51
C LEU A 95 -7.54 4.52 0.99
N CYS A 96 -7.45 5.70 0.37
CA CYS A 96 -6.58 6.78 0.86
C CYS A 96 -6.99 7.23 2.27
N ALA A 97 -8.28 7.34 2.56
CA ALA A 97 -8.77 7.65 3.91
C ALA A 97 -8.43 6.54 4.91
N TRP A 98 -8.51 5.27 4.51
CA TRP A 98 -8.07 4.16 5.35
C TRP A 98 -6.57 4.21 5.64
N ILE A 99 -5.72 4.45 4.62
CA ILE A 99 -4.27 4.62 4.79
C ILE A 99 -3.98 5.79 5.74
N ALA A 100 -4.66 6.93 5.56
CA ALA A 100 -4.49 8.09 6.42
C ALA A 100 -4.83 7.78 7.89
N ARG A 101 -5.90 7.02 8.15
CA ARG A 101 -6.24 6.55 9.52
C ARG A 101 -5.18 5.60 10.06
N TRP A 102 -4.70 4.66 9.25
CA TRP A 102 -3.64 3.72 9.64
C TRP A 102 -2.34 4.41 10.03
N VAL A 103 -2.00 5.48 9.32
CA VAL A 103 -0.80 6.30 9.58
C VAL A 103 -0.99 7.20 10.81
N ALA A 104 -2.21 7.68 11.04
CA ALA A 104 -2.54 8.53 12.19
C ALA A 104 -2.58 7.76 13.52
N ASP A 105 -2.98 6.49 13.47
CA ASP A 105 -3.08 5.61 14.64
C ASP A 105 -2.50 4.22 14.31
N PRO A 106 -1.16 4.10 14.18
CA PRO A 106 -0.51 2.85 13.82
C PRO A 106 -0.54 1.85 14.99
N PRO A 107 -0.56 0.53 14.71
CA PRO A 107 -0.60 -0.50 15.75
C PRO A 107 0.68 -0.60 16.59
N LEU A 108 1.78 0.00 16.13
CA LEU A 108 3.01 0.18 16.88
C LEU A 108 3.36 1.68 16.91
N PRO A 109 3.97 2.20 18.00
CA PRO A 109 4.39 3.59 18.06
C PRO A 109 5.40 3.91 16.96
N LEU A 110 5.07 4.85 16.08
CA LEU A 110 5.96 5.33 15.04
C LEU A 110 6.26 6.82 15.24
N THR A 111 7.47 7.24 14.85
CA THR A 111 7.75 8.67 14.67
C THR A 111 6.94 9.22 13.49
N ALA A 112 6.72 10.54 13.45
CA ALA A 112 6.01 11.17 12.34
C ALA A 112 6.68 10.91 10.97
N ALA A 113 8.01 10.83 10.93
CA ALA A 113 8.76 10.53 9.72
C ALA A 113 8.57 9.06 9.28
N GLU A 114 8.54 8.11 10.20
CA GLU A 114 8.23 6.70 9.92
C GLU A 114 6.80 6.54 9.43
N ALA A 115 5.83 7.14 10.12
CA ALA A 115 4.43 7.13 9.74
C ALA A 115 4.24 7.70 8.32
N GLY A 116 4.92 8.81 7.99
CA GLY A 116 4.92 9.38 6.65
C GLY A 116 5.47 8.43 5.57
N ARG A 117 6.59 7.73 5.86
CA ARG A 117 7.14 6.72 4.94
C ARG A 117 6.20 5.54 4.75
N VAL A 118 5.56 5.05 5.82
CA VAL A 118 4.55 4.00 5.74
C VAL A 118 3.40 4.44 4.83
N GLY A 119 2.87 5.64 5.04
CA GLY A 119 1.79 6.20 4.21
C GLY A 119 2.15 6.25 2.72
N ALA A 120 3.33 6.77 2.38
CA ALA A 120 3.82 6.81 1.01
C ALA A 120 3.94 5.39 0.41
N CYS A 121 4.57 4.47 1.14
CA CYS A 121 4.74 3.09 0.69
C CYS A 121 3.41 2.38 0.41
N LEU A 122 2.45 2.49 1.33
CA LEU A 122 1.13 1.85 1.17
C LEU A 122 0.37 2.45 -0.01
N THR A 123 0.47 3.76 -0.19
CA THR A 123 -0.16 4.46 -1.32
C THR A 123 0.46 3.98 -2.64
N ALA A 124 1.78 3.81 -2.72
CA ALA A 124 2.47 3.29 -3.90
C ALA A 124 2.06 1.84 -4.23
N VAL A 125 1.93 0.98 -3.21
CA VAL A 125 1.42 -0.40 -3.38
C VAL A 125 0.01 -0.38 -3.97
N VAL A 126 -0.88 0.43 -3.42
CA VAL A 126 -2.26 0.54 -3.93
C VAL A 126 -2.27 1.06 -5.36
N TYR A 127 -1.44 2.06 -5.67
CA TYR A 127 -1.38 2.61 -7.03
C TYR A 127 -0.91 1.56 -8.04
N ALA A 128 0.11 0.78 -7.67
CA ALA A 128 0.60 -0.30 -8.51
C ALA A 128 -0.47 -1.38 -8.75
N LEU A 129 -1.25 -1.72 -7.72
CA LEU A 129 -2.39 -2.64 -7.86
C LEU A 129 -3.50 -2.05 -8.74
N ASP A 130 -3.82 -0.75 -8.59
CA ASP A 130 -4.81 -0.07 -9.44
C ASP A 130 -4.39 -0.11 -10.91
N GLU A 131 -3.12 0.17 -11.21
CA GLU A 131 -2.63 0.13 -12.58
C GLU A 131 -2.71 -1.27 -13.18
N ILE A 132 -2.24 -2.30 -12.47
CA ILE A 132 -2.26 -3.67 -13.00
C ILE A 132 -3.71 -4.12 -13.28
N THR A 133 -4.65 -3.69 -12.46
CA THR A 133 -6.03 -4.19 -12.50
C THR A 133 -6.92 -3.40 -13.45
N THR A 134 -6.66 -2.11 -13.61
CA THR A 134 -7.46 -1.22 -14.47
C THR A 134 -6.77 -0.86 -15.79
N GLY A 135 -5.47 -1.13 -15.92
CA GLY A 135 -4.64 -0.67 -17.04
C GLY A 135 -4.38 0.84 -17.04
N ARG A 136 -4.85 1.59 -16.03
CA ARG A 136 -4.67 3.04 -15.96
C ARG A 136 -3.28 3.36 -15.41
N PRO A 137 -2.42 4.04 -16.15
CA PRO A 137 -1.06 4.28 -15.71
C PRO A 137 -1.02 5.16 -14.44
N VAL A 138 -0.04 4.84 -13.61
CA VAL A 138 0.57 5.78 -12.66
C VAL A 138 1.07 6.99 -13.48
N PRO A 139 0.65 8.21 -13.12
CA PRO A 139 0.92 9.43 -13.87
C PRO A 139 2.40 9.85 -13.85
#